data_AF-A0A7C5DQJ6-F1
#
_entry.id   AF-A0A7C5DQJ6-F1
#
_cell.length_a   1.000
_cell.length_b   1.000
_cell.length_c   1.000
_cell.angle_alpha   90.00
_cell.angle_beta   90.00
_cell.angle_gamma   90.00
#
_symmetry.space_group_name_H-M   'P 1'
#
loop_
_entity.id
_entity.type
_entity.pdbx_description
1 polymer ?
#
loop_
_entity_poly.entity_id
_entity_poly.type
_entity_poly.pdbx_seq_one_letter_code
_entity_poly.pdbx_strand_id
1 'polypeptide(L)'
;MKKAFFIITLITIISGLYSYSILEKETGNIIGNLDPYSAAMGSAVGAGGFRLFDSMVNPANLTGLKNGFGFQGTGSFLMDSDNRSLPMYNSFDAYCGDAVYASNVNTFADFAGGIYYKRVISDFELAASLQYRPQVSFKADYFEQVRNNRNSDDNGYPPKIAQNSIESKGGINAIAFQTAFKYMNIGSLGLEVAQLSGDSEMERSVIWTPEAQDMMNDTLNDTINTLEREFSAIQFIVGANIHFSKRFDLGLSFTPKTEFDITGNKDGVDVNNVVFVYTKFDSTGTPLDSLTFAQYILPMNARIGFSFKPRNIMQTVMNCDIEYIKWSDTNPLYDDAINYYIGVEHMINNKIPFRFGFNYTTSYGLHEDSGFVFANEITTPTFTTGTGFTFLDKFTFDISLEYSNRQYEALDLFMDSYYDHEDLWENYYYLNLQDRGWENPDTVKETFINLKSAISFKW
;
A
#
# COMPACT_ATOMS: atom_id res chain seq x y z
N MET A 1 -28.47 6.01 23.69
CA MET A 1 -28.39 4.61 23.24
C MET A 1 -28.05 4.47 21.75
N LYS A 2 -28.82 5.02 20.80
CA LYS A 2 -28.49 4.93 19.35
C LYS A 2 -27.10 5.47 18.95
N LYS A 3 -26.62 6.54 19.60
CA LYS A 3 -25.27 7.11 19.38
C LYS A 3 -24.14 6.23 19.95
N ALA A 4 -24.38 5.55 21.07
CA ALA A 4 -23.43 4.62 21.65
C ALA A 4 -23.36 3.33 20.84
N PHE A 5 -24.49 2.87 20.29
CA PHE A 5 -24.51 1.73 19.38
C PHE A 5 -23.76 2.04 18.08
N PHE A 6 -23.93 3.24 17.49
CA PHE A 6 -23.16 3.64 16.30
C PHE A 6 -21.65 3.71 16.59
N ILE A 7 -21.23 4.22 17.75
CA ILE A 7 -19.82 4.25 18.16
C ILE A 7 -19.30 2.83 18.47
N ILE A 8 -20.08 1.98 19.14
CA ILE A 8 -19.70 0.59 19.42
C ILE A 8 -19.64 -0.22 18.12
N THR A 9 -20.55 -0.01 17.16
CA THR A 9 -20.50 -0.60 15.82
C THR A 9 -19.31 -0.06 15.01
N LEU A 10 -18.98 1.23 15.12
CA LEU A 10 -17.76 1.79 14.51
C LEU A 10 -16.51 1.16 15.14
N ILE A 11 -16.50 0.92 16.46
CA ILE A 11 -15.40 0.29 17.21
C ILE A 11 -15.31 -1.22 16.95
N THR A 12 -16.42 -1.92 16.69
CA THR A 12 -16.43 -3.36 16.34
C THR A 12 -16.19 -3.63 14.86
N ILE A 13 -16.33 -2.63 13.97
CA ILE A 13 -15.85 -2.71 12.58
C ILE A 13 -14.32 -2.50 12.50
N ILE A 14 -13.70 -1.91 13.54
CA ILE A 14 -12.24 -1.72 13.61
C ILE A 14 -11.49 -3.03 13.96
N SER A 15 -12.18 -4.06 14.48
CA SER A 15 -11.54 -5.29 14.98
C SER A 15 -11.37 -6.42 13.95
N GLY A 16 -11.32 -6.12 12.65
CA GLY A 16 -11.14 -7.15 11.61
C GLY A 16 -10.60 -6.59 10.30
N LEU A 17 -9.46 -5.89 10.36
CA LEU A 17 -8.92 -5.18 9.20
C LEU A 17 -7.44 -5.57 8.97
N TYR A 18 -7.18 -6.58 8.13
CA TYR A 18 -5.85 -7.19 7.86
C TYR A 18 -5.51 -7.31 6.36
N SER A 19 -4.34 -6.81 5.90
CA SER A 19 -3.78 -6.92 4.52
C SER A 19 -3.83 -5.89 3.37
N TYR A 20 -2.90 -4.94 3.28
CA TYR A 20 -2.77 -4.15 2.04
C TYR A 20 -2.40 -4.95 0.77
N SER A 21 -1.51 -5.95 0.84
CA SER A 21 -1.18 -6.90 -0.25
C SER A 21 -0.16 -7.92 0.25
N ILE A 22 -0.18 -9.14 -0.30
CA ILE A 22 0.79 -10.20 0.01
C ILE A 22 2.14 -10.00 -0.67
N LEU A 23 2.17 -9.28 -1.80
CA LEU A 23 3.40 -8.97 -2.52
C LEU A 23 4.35 -8.15 -1.64
N GLU A 24 3.83 -7.08 -1.04
CA GLU A 24 4.63 -6.16 -0.22
C GLU A 24 4.58 -6.46 1.28
N LYS A 25 4.22 -7.67 1.71
CA LYS A 25 4.13 -8.01 3.15
C LYS A 25 5.45 -7.77 3.92
N GLU A 26 6.60 -8.00 3.28
CA GLU A 26 7.91 -7.83 3.92
C GLU A 26 8.49 -6.43 3.72
N THR A 27 8.30 -5.85 2.52
CA THR A 27 8.84 -4.53 2.13
C THR A 27 7.93 -3.37 2.50
N GLY A 28 6.68 -3.65 2.85
CA GLY A 28 5.65 -2.67 3.15
C GLY A 28 5.11 -1.96 1.90
N ASN A 29 3.82 -1.66 1.92
CA ASN A 29 3.17 -0.83 0.93
C ASN A 29 3.31 0.65 1.33
N ILE A 30 3.92 1.47 0.48
CA ILE A 30 4.05 2.91 0.71
C ILE A 30 2.69 3.56 0.53
N ILE A 31 2.16 4.14 1.61
CA ILE A 31 0.88 4.81 1.60
C ILE A 31 1.05 6.15 0.88
N GLY A 32 0.32 6.31 -0.22
CA GLY A 32 0.25 7.56 -0.98
C GLY A 32 -0.50 8.67 -0.23
N ASN A 33 -0.95 9.69 -0.96
CA ASN A 33 -1.68 10.79 -0.33
C ASN A 33 -3.03 10.29 0.24
N LEU A 34 -3.20 10.45 1.56
CA LEU A 34 -4.42 10.07 2.27
C LEU A 34 -5.55 11.07 2.06
N ASP A 35 -5.24 12.30 1.65
CA ASP A 35 -6.21 13.34 1.42
C ASP A 35 -7.22 12.98 0.31
N PRO A 36 -8.54 12.93 0.59
CA PRO A 36 -9.54 12.58 -0.41
C PRO A 36 -9.66 13.59 -1.54
N TYR A 37 -9.37 14.87 -1.28
CA TYR A 37 -9.38 15.88 -2.34
C TYR A 37 -8.29 15.58 -3.37
N SER A 38 -7.07 15.33 -2.90
CA SER A 38 -5.91 14.98 -3.71
C SER A 38 -6.08 13.62 -4.37
N ALA A 39 -6.51 12.62 -3.61
CA ALA A 39 -6.79 11.26 -4.09
C ALA A 39 -7.76 11.26 -5.27
N ALA A 40 -8.87 12.00 -5.16
CA ALA A 40 -9.84 12.13 -6.26
C ALA A 40 -9.26 12.75 -7.54
N MET A 41 -8.16 13.48 -7.43
CA MET A 41 -7.39 14.11 -8.50
C MET A 41 -6.20 13.23 -8.95
N GLY A 42 -6.28 11.92 -8.72
CA GLY A 42 -5.20 10.99 -9.02
C GLY A 42 -3.95 11.26 -8.18
N SER A 43 -4.06 11.92 -7.02
CA SER A 43 -2.91 12.39 -6.22
C SER A 43 -1.97 13.38 -6.92
N ALA A 44 -2.44 14.05 -7.99
CA ALA A 44 -1.70 15.11 -8.68
C ALA A 44 -1.80 16.44 -7.90
N VAL A 45 -0.87 16.68 -6.96
CA VAL A 45 -0.87 17.85 -6.06
C VAL A 45 0.52 18.45 -5.84
N GLY A 46 1.48 18.19 -6.72
CA GLY A 46 2.82 18.78 -6.65
C GLY A 46 2.76 20.31 -6.61
N ALA A 47 1.86 20.93 -7.37
CA ALA A 47 1.52 22.36 -7.31
C ALA A 47 0.13 22.58 -6.67
N GLY A 48 -0.01 22.22 -5.39
CA GLY A 48 -1.27 22.14 -4.67
C GLY A 48 -1.54 23.28 -3.67
N GLY A 49 -2.16 22.93 -2.54
CA GLY A 49 -2.49 23.85 -1.45
C GLY A 49 -3.98 24.01 -1.18
N PHE A 50 -4.77 22.99 -1.49
CA PHE A 50 -6.22 22.95 -1.30
C PHE A 50 -6.62 22.38 0.05
N ARG A 51 -5.87 21.37 0.52
CA ARG A 51 -6.06 20.70 1.82
C ARG A 51 -4.74 20.56 2.56
N LEU A 52 -4.82 20.28 3.87
CA LEU A 52 -3.64 20.22 4.73
C LEU A 52 -2.68 19.14 4.24
N PHE A 53 -3.20 17.95 3.94
CA PHE A 53 -2.39 16.80 3.56
C PHE A 53 -1.79 16.87 2.14
N ASP A 54 -2.14 17.85 1.30
CA ASP A 54 -1.39 18.18 0.07
C ASP A 54 0.08 18.51 0.37
N SER A 55 0.36 18.98 1.59
CA SER A 55 1.70 19.30 2.07
C SER A 55 2.58 18.07 2.29
N MET A 56 2.00 16.87 2.39
CA MET A 56 2.76 15.60 2.46
C MET A 56 3.54 15.35 1.16
N VAL A 57 2.98 15.78 0.03
CA VAL A 57 3.62 15.64 -1.29
C VAL A 57 4.60 16.78 -1.52
N ASN A 58 4.22 18.01 -1.18
CA ASN A 58 5.07 19.19 -1.29
C ASN A 58 4.81 20.15 -0.12
N PRO A 59 5.72 20.28 0.87
CA PRO A 59 5.52 21.14 2.04
C PRO A 59 5.22 22.61 1.70
N ALA A 60 5.65 23.11 0.54
CA ALA A 60 5.37 24.47 0.10
C ALA A 60 3.85 24.74 -0.12
N ASN A 61 3.06 23.68 -0.32
CA ASN A 61 1.60 23.74 -0.46
C ASN A 61 0.90 24.29 0.79
N LEU A 62 1.53 24.23 1.97
CA LEU A 62 0.99 24.82 3.20
C LEU A 62 0.62 26.30 3.05
N THR A 63 1.37 27.04 2.23
CA THR A 63 1.12 28.47 1.99
C THR A 63 -0.20 28.72 1.22
N GLY A 64 -0.70 27.72 0.49
CA GLY A 64 -1.99 27.76 -0.21
C GLY A 64 -3.21 27.68 0.72
N LEU A 65 -3.02 27.20 1.96
CA LEU A 65 -4.09 27.07 2.95
C LEU A 65 -4.66 28.43 3.37
N LYS A 66 -5.83 28.44 3.99
CA LYS A 66 -6.44 29.69 4.48
C LYS A 66 -5.67 30.27 5.67
N ASN A 67 -5.63 31.59 5.77
CA ASN A 67 -5.04 32.29 6.91
C ASN A 67 -5.78 31.95 8.21
N GLY A 68 -5.04 31.81 9.31
CA GLY A 68 -5.58 31.40 10.61
C GLY A 68 -5.26 29.95 10.94
N PHE A 69 -6.01 29.43 11.92
CA PHE A 69 -5.89 28.04 12.38
C PHE A 69 -6.85 27.13 11.60
N GLY A 70 -6.42 25.89 11.36
CA GLY A 70 -7.29 24.85 10.83
C GLY A 70 -6.83 23.45 11.23
N PHE A 71 -7.71 22.49 11.02
CA PHE A 71 -7.39 21.07 11.22
C PHE A 71 -8.00 20.23 10.10
N GLN A 72 -7.43 19.05 9.91
CA GLN A 72 -7.97 18.04 9.01
C GLN A 72 -7.83 16.66 9.65
N GLY A 73 -8.90 15.86 9.59
CA GLY A 73 -8.89 14.45 9.93
C GLY A 73 -9.36 13.64 8.72
N THR A 74 -8.71 12.50 8.48
CA THR A 74 -8.88 11.68 7.29
C THR A 74 -8.94 10.21 7.67
N GLY A 75 -9.78 9.45 6.96
CA GLY A 75 -9.81 7.99 7.03
C GLY A 75 -9.83 7.38 5.63
N SER A 76 -9.03 6.33 5.44
CA SER A 76 -8.96 5.51 4.23
C SER A 76 -9.50 4.12 4.55
N PHE A 77 -10.31 3.56 3.65
CA PHE A 77 -10.80 2.19 3.73
C PHE A 77 -10.49 1.48 2.42
N LEU A 78 -9.47 0.62 2.43
CA LEU A 78 -9.05 -0.12 1.24
C LEU A 78 -9.61 -1.54 1.29
N MET A 79 -10.33 -1.94 0.26
CA MET A 79 -10.64 -3.35 0.01
C MET A 79 -9.62 -3.90 -0.99
N ASP A 80 -8.97 -4.99 -0.64
CA ASP A 80 -8.04 -5.73 -1.50
C ASP A 80 -8.67 -7.09 -1.86
N SER A 81 -8.51 -7.50 -3.12
CA SER A 81 -8.91 -8.80 -3.62
C SER A 81 -7.72 -9.43 -4.34
N ASP A 82 -7.10 -10.42 -3.71
CA ASP A 82 -6.00 -11.22 -4.26
C ASP A 82 -6.58 -12.56 -4.76
N ASN A 83 -6.47 -12.79 -6.07
CA ASN A 83 -6.78 -14.07 -6.68
C ASN A 83 -5.52 -14.70 -7.26
N ARG A 84 -5.21 -15.91 -6.79
CA ARG A 84 -4.10 -16.73 -7.30
C ARG A 84 -4.63 -17.87 -8.13
N SER A 85 -4.01 -18.08 -9.29
CA SER A 85 -4.53 -18.99 -10.29
C SER A 85 -3.45 -19.71 -11.05
N LEU A 86 -3.75 -20.95 -11.42
CA LEU A 86 -2.88 -21.80 -12.24
C LEU A 86 -3.32 -21.74 -13.70
N PRO A 87 -2.38 -21.61 -14.65
CA PRO A 87 -2.72 -21.70 -16.07
C PRO A 87 -3.15 -23.13 -16.41
N MET A 88 -4.29 -23.27 -17.08
CA MET A 88 -4.80 -24.54 -17.57
C MET A 88 -4.52 -24.69 -19.06
N TYR A 89 -3.98 -25.83 -19.45
CA TYR A 89 -3.76 -26.23 -20.84
C TYR A 89 -4.64 -27.44 -21.19
N ASN A 90 -5.14 -27.52 -22.42
CA ASN A 90 -5.84 -28.73 -22.87
C ASN A 90 -4.86 -29.81 -23.33
N SER A 91 -5.40 -30.96 -23.75
CA SER A 91 -4.64 -32.10 -24.26
C SER A 91 -3.86 -31.84 -25.57
N PHE A 92 -3.93 -30.63 -26.14
CA PHE A 92 -3.15 -30.18 -27.29
C PHE A 92 -2.15 -29.07 -26.91
N ASP A 93 -1.86 -28.92 -25.62
CA ASP A 93 -0.98 -27.88 -25.05
C ASP A 93 -1.46 -26.45 -25.35
N ALA A 94 -2.73 -26.27 -25.70
CA ALA A 94 -3.30 -24.94 -25.90
C ALA A 94 -3.86 -24.40 -24.59
N TYR A 95 -3.49 -23.16 -24.26
CA TYR A 95 -4.02 -22.42 -23.12
C TYR A 95 -5.55 -22.35 -23.16
N CYS A 96 -6.20 -22.70 -22.06
CA CYS A 96 -7.65 -22.81 -21.92
C CYS A 96 -8.26 -21.85 -20.90
N GLY A 97 -7.46 -21.32 -19.97
CA GLY A 97 -7.91 -20.38 -18.94
C GLY A 97 -7.08 -20.50 -17.67
N ASP A 98 -7.45 -19.73 -16.65
CA ASP A 98 -6.81 -19.78 -15.33
C ASP A 98 -7.76 -20.44 -14.31
N ALA A 99 -7.26 -21.42 -13.54
CA ALA A 99 -7.97 -22.02 -12.43
C ALA A 99 -7.60 -21.30 -11.12
N VAL A 100 -8.52 -20.50 -10.59
CA VAL A 100 -8.32 -19.82 -9.29
C VAL A 100 -8.38 -20.86 -8.17
N TYR A 101 -7.29 -21.01 -7.43
CA TYR A 101 -7.19 -21.94 -6.30
C TYR A 101 -7.28 -21.23 -4.94
N ALA A 102 -6.91 -19.95 -4.87
CA ALA A 102 -7.05 -19.10 -3.69
C ALA A 102 -7.63 -17.73 -4.07
N SER A 103 -8.63 -17.28 -3.31
CA SER A 103 -9.31 -16.00 -3.48
C SER A 103 -9.49 -15.36 -2.12
N ASN A 104 -8.71 -14.33 -1.82
CA ASN A 104 -8.73 -13.60 -0.56
C ASN A 104 -9.29 -12.20 -0.79
N VAL A 105 -10.25 -11.79 0.05
CA VAL A 105 -10.84 -10.45 0.02
C VAL A 105 -10.77 -9.85 1.40
N ASN A 106 -9.97 -8.81 1.51
CA ASN A 106 -9.57 -8.24 2.79
C ASN A 106 -9.88 -6.72 2.82
N THR A 107 -9.98 -6.11 4.01
CA THR A 107 -10.26 -4.67 4.14
C THR A 107 -9.35 -3.99 5.17
N PHE A 108 -8.73 -2.86 4.84
CA PHE A 108 -7.85 -2.06 5.71
C PHE A 108 -8.48 -0.74 6.04
N ALA A 109 -8.14 -0.24 7.22
CA ALA A 109 -8.32 1.16 7.53
C ALA A 109 -7.03 1.82 7.98
N ASP A 110 -6.88 3.08 7.58
CA ASP A 110 -5.80 3.96 7.95
C ASP A 110 -6.36 5.35 8.26
N PHE A 111 -5.81 6.01 9.28
CA PHE A 111 -6.29 7.30 9.76
C PHE A 111 -5.16 8.30 9.88
N ALA A 112 -5.40 9.53 9.45
CA ALA A 112 -4.47 10.63 9.61
C ALA A 112 -5.16 11.86 10.21
N GLY A 113 -4.40 12.65 10.95
CA GLY A 113 -4.88 13.88 11.56
C GLY A 113 -3.79 14.95 11.60
N GLY A 114 -4.17 16.20 11.41
CA GLY A 114 -3.22 17.30 11.46
C GLY A 114 -3.86 18.63 11.76
N ILE A 115 -3.01 19.55 12.23
CA ILE A 115 -3.35 20.94 12.49
C ILE A 115 -2.38 21.85 11.75
N TYR A 116 -2.84 23.05 11.42
CA TYR A 116 -1.98 24.06 10.84
C TYR A 116 -2.32 25.46 11.35
N TYR A 117 -1.35 26.35 11.25
CA TYR A 117 -1.52 27.77 11.44
C TYR A 117 -0.81 28.53 10.33
N LYS A 118 -1.55 29.40 9.64
CA LYS A 118 -1.00 30.32 8.64
C LYS A 118 -1.19 31.76 9.06
N ARG A 119 -0.16 32.59 8.85
CA ARG A 119 -0.22 34.03 9.07
C ARG A 119 0.34 34.80 7.88
N VAL A 120 -0.45 35.75 7.39
CA VAL A 120 -0.03 36.73 6.37
C VAL A 120 0.48 38.00 7.08
N ILE A 121 1.70 38.41 6.75
CA ILE A 121 2.38 39.60 7.28
C ILE A 121 2.93 40.41 6.10
N SER A 122 2.17 41.41 5.65
CA SER A 122 2.49 42.20 4.46
C SER A 122 2.72 41.30 3.24
N ASP A 123 3.94 41.30 2.69
CA ASP A 123 4.32 40.52 1.50
C ASP A 123 4.78 39.10 1.83
N PHE A 124 4.72 38.71 3.10
CA PHE A 124 5.16 37.40 3.58
C PHE A 124 3.97 36.57 4.03
N GLU A 125 3.96 35.28 3.68
CA GLU A 125 3.06 34.31 4.30
C GLU A 125 3.91 33.23 4.99
N LEU A 126 3.63 32.99 6.27
CA LEU A 126 4.26 31.94 7.07
C LEU A 126 3.20 30.92 7.46
N ALA A 127 3.48 29.64 7.22
CA ALA A 127 2.62 28.54 7.61
C ALA A 127 3.44 27.50 8.37
N ALA A 128 2.83 26.89 9.38
CA ALA A 128 3.38 25.73 10.07
C ALA A 128 2.29 24.69 10.27
N SER A 129 2.66 23.42 10.28
CA SER A 129 1.75 22.32 10.55
C SER A 129 2.40 21.23 11.41
N LEU A 130 1.54 20.50 12.12
CA LEU A 130 1.89 19.27 12.82
C LEU A 130 0.89 18.20 12.40
N GLN A 131 1.40 17.05 11.95
CA GLN A 131 0.60 15.98 11.37
C GLN A 131 1.00 14.63 11.95
N TYR A 132 0.02 13.76 12.14
CA TYR A 132 0.20 12.33 12.34
C TYR A 132 -0.44 11.61 11.16
N ARG A 133 0.29 10.68 10.55
CA ARG A 133 -0.17 9.94 9.37
C ARG A 133 0.57 8.62 9.20
N PRO A 134 -0.08 7.57 8.69
CA PRO A 134 0.61 6.35 8.27
C PRO A 134 1.38 6.60 6.98
N GLN A 135 2.57 5.99 6.88
CA GLN A 135 3.53 6.18 5.78
C GLN A 135 3.80 4.86 5.05
N VAL A 136 3.87 3.75 5.79
CA VAL A 136 4.04 2.40 5.25
C VAL A 136 3.06 1.46 5.96
N SER A 137 2.40 0.59 5.22
CA SER A 137 1.58 -0.50 5.77
C SER A 137 2.26 -1.84 5.51
N PHE A 138 2.48 -2.63 6.56
CA PHE A 138 2.92 -4.03 6.42
C PHE A 138 1.75 -5.00 6.47
N LYS A 139 0.53 -4.50 6.64
CA LYS A 139 -0.65 -5.34 6.79
C LYS A 139 -0.68 -6.33 5.62
N ALA A 140 -0.77 -7.64 5.91
CA ALA A 140 -0.95 -8.73 4.94
C ALA A 140 -1.91 -9.82 5.52
N ASP A 141 -2.63 -10.60 4.71
CA ASP A 141 -3.59 -11.63 5.13
C ASP A 141 -3.92 -12.49 3.92
N TYR A 142 -3.53 -13.75 4.03
CA TYR A 142 -3.74 -14.77 3.03
C TYR A 142 -4.16 -16.03 3.73
N PHE A 143 -5.18 -16.65 3.17
CA PHE A 143 -5.66 -17.93 3.62
C PHE A 143 -5.91 -18.84 2.41
N GLU A 144 -5.47 -20.08 2.53
CA GLU A 144 -5.82 -21.14 1.59
C GLU A 144 -6.10 -22.45 2.31
N GLN A 145 -6.86 -23.32 1.62
CA GLN A 145 -7.21 -24.63 2.13
C GLN A 145 -6.55 -25.67 1.23
N VAL A 146 -5.73 -26.54 1.84
CA VAL A 146 -5.23 -27.72 1.15
C VAL A 146 -6.26 -28.83 1.33
N ARG A 147 -6.70 -29.41 0.22
CA ARG A 147 -7.66 -30.50 0.20
C ARG A 147 -7.04 -31.70 -0.49
N ASN A 148 -7.38 -32.89 -0.02
CA ASN A 148 -6.94 -34.10 -0.68
C ASN A 148 -7.69 -34.31 -2.01
N ASN A 149 -7.41 -35.40 -2.71
CA ASN A 149 -8.08 -35.77 -3.96
C ASN A 149 -9.18 -36.83 -3.78
N ARG A 150 -9.54 -37.19 -2.54
CA ARG A 150 -10.58 -38.19 -2.24
C ARG A 150 -11.96 -37.65 -2.55
N ASN A 151 -12.84 -38.48 -3.11
CA ASN A 151 -14.22 -38.11 -3.44
C ASN A 151 -14.32 -36.82 -4.26
N SER A 152 -13.42 -36.67 -5.25
CA SER A 152 -13.49 -35.61 -6.26
C SER A 152 -14.58 -35.91 -7.30
N ASP A 153 -15.78 -36.29 -6.82
CA ASP A 153 -16.98 -36.57 -7.60
C ASP A 153 -18.06 -35.50 -7.39
N ASP A 154 -19.08 -35.46 -8.27
CA ASP A 154 -20.04 -34.36 -8.44
C ASP A 154 -20.86 -33.97 -7.18
N ASN A 155 -20.75 -34.69 -6.05
CA ASN A 155 -21.62 -34.54 -4.88
C ASN A 155 -20.90 -34.13 -3.57
N GLY A 156 -19.59 -33.89 -3.58
CA GLY A 156 -18.85 -33.51 -2.37
C GLY A 156 -17.60 -32.68 -2.62
N TYR A 157 -17.17 -31.95 -1.60
CA TYR A 157 -15.81 -31.39 -1.59
C TYR A 157 -14.86 -32.41 -0.96
N PRO A 158 -13.68 -32.62 -1.54
CA PRO A 158 -12.65 -33.44 -0.90
C PRO A 158 -12.32 -32.95 0.51
N PRO A 159 -12.04 -33.86 1.47
CA PRO A 159 -11.60 -33.50 2.81
C PRO A 159 -10.47 -32.47 2.81
N LYS A 160 -10.56 -31.50 3.73
CA LYS A 160 -9.48 -30.58 4.02
C LYS A 160 -8.39 -31.34 4.77
N ILE A 161 -7.12 -31.12 4.41
CA ILE A 161 -5.96 -31.73 5.07
C ILE A 161 -5.11 -30.69 5.80
N ALA A 162 -5.00 -29.47 5.29
CA ALA A 162 -4.28 -28.38 5.95
C ALA A 162 -4.96 -27.01 5.74
N GLN A 163 -4.60 -26.06 6.60
CA GLN A 163 -4.94 -24.65 6.51
C GLN A 163 -3.65 -23.85 6.54
N ASN A 164 -3.42 -23.08 5.48
CA ASN A 164 -2.22 -22.27 5.36
C ASN A 164 -2.60 -20.82 5.50
N SER A 165 -1.82 -20.06 6.28
CA SER A 165 -2.03 -18.63 6.42
C SER A 165 -0.74 -17.84 6.41
N ILE A 166 -0.83 -16.63 5.86
CA ILE A 166 0.18 -15.59 6.02
C ILE A 166 -0.55 -14.36 6.54
N GLU A 167 -0.31 -14.00 7.79
CA GLU A 167 -0.82 -12.78 8.39
C GLU A 167 0.35 -11.81 8.61
N SER A 168 0.18 -10.55 8.23
CA SER A 168 1.09 -9.49 8.66
C SER A 168 0.32 -8.29 9.16
N LYS A 169 0.86 -7.66 10.19
CA LYS A 169 0.25 -6.57 10.94
C LYS A 169 1.31 -5.49 11.18
N GLY A 170 0.84 -4.31 11.55
CA GLY A 170 1.71 -3.16 11.81
C GLY A 170 1.91 -2.25 10.60
N GLY A 171 2.78 -1.27 10.78
CA GLY A 171 3.03 -0.19 9.83
C GLY A 171 3.88 0.92 10.43
N ILE A 172 4.47 1.73 9.57
CA ILE A 172 5.30 2.87 9.95
C ILE A 172 4.46 4.13 9.88
N ASN A 173 4.40 4.86 10.99
CA ASN A 173 3.70 6.13 11.09
C ASN A 173 4.69 7.29 11.16
N ALA A 174 4.26 8.46 10.70
CA ALA A 174 5.00 9.69 10.71
C ALA A 174 4.35 10.70 11.67
N ILE A 175 5.15 11.28 12.56
CA ILE A 175 4.85 12.55 13.23
C ILE A 175 5.67 13.63 12.52
N ALA A 176 5.00 14.43 11.70
CA ALA A 176 5.63 15.40 10.81
C ALA A 176 5.39 16.83 11.28
N PHE A 177 6.48 17.58 11.45
CA PHE A 177 6.45 19.02 11.56
C PHE A 177 6.83 19.63 10.22
N GLN A 178 6.02 20.59 9.77
CA GLN A 178 6.28 21.28 8.51
C GLN A 178 6.23 22.78 8.71
N THR A 179 7.02 23.48 7.91
CA THR A 179 6.98 24.94 7.80
C THR A 179 7.04 25.33 6.33
N ALA A 180 6.37 26.42 6.00
CA ALA A 180 6.43 26.99 4.66
C ALA A 180 6.38 28.51 4.69
N PHE A 181 7.07 29.09 3.72
CA PHE A 181 7.26 30.51 3.56
C PHE A 181 6.93 30.90 2.12
N LYS A 182 6.15 31.96 1.94
CA LYS A 182 5.86 32.57 0.65
C LYS A 182 6.30 34.02 0.66
N TYR A 183 6.94 34.44 -0.42
CA TYR A 183 7.32 35.83 -0.64
C TYR A 183 6.63 36.39 -1.88
N MET A 184 5.81 37.42 -1.67
CA MET A 184 4.99 38.06 -2.70
C MET A 184 4.20 37.02 -3.52
N ASN A 185 4.00 37.26 -4.81
CA ASN A 185 3.37 36.30 -5.73
C ASN A 185 4.41 35.56 -6.58
N ILE A 186 5.66 35.44 -6.12
CA ILE A 186 6.74 34.82 -6.90
C ILE A 186 6.75 33.30 -6.66
N GLY A 187 6.72 32.89 -5.40
CA GLY A 187 6.76 31.48 -5.04
C GLY A 187 6.78 31.24 -3.55
N SER A 188 6.72 29.97 -3.19
CA SER A 188 6.85 29.47 -1.82
C SER A 188 7.91 28.40 -1.70
N LEU A 189 8.46 28.27 -0.51
CA LEU A 189 9.38 27.22 -0.09
C LEU A 189 8.79 26.53 1.13
N GLY A 190 9.02 25.23 1.26
CA GLY A 190 8.59 24.45 2.40
C GLY A 190 9.62 23.42 2.81
N LEU A 191 9.59 23.06 4.08
CA LEU A 191 10.40 22.01 4.69
C LEU A 191 9.52 21.16 5.60
N GLU A 192 9.71 19.85 5.53
CA GLU A 192 9.22 18.89 6.50
C GLU A 192 10.40 18.24 7.23
N VAL A 193 10.20 17.99 8.53
CA VAL A 193 10.96 17.04 9.32
C VAL A 193 9.96 16.09 9.97
N ALA A 194 10.11 14.79 9.74
CA ALA A 194 9.22 13.77 10.28
C ALA A 194 10.00 12.71 11.06
N GLN A 195 9.52 12.40 12.27
CA GLN A 195 9.92 11.18 12.96
C GLN A 195 9.06 10.03 12.42
N LEU A 196 9.72 9.02 11.87
CA LEU A 196 9.10 7.79 11.42
C LEU A 196 9.31 6.70 12.48
N SER A 197 8.24 6.05 12.88
CA SER A 197 8.29 4.95 13.86
C SER A 197 7.15 3.98 13.67
N GLY A 198 7.41 2.70 13.92
CA GLY A 198 6.38 1.68 13.91
C GLY A 198 6.96 0.28 14.07
N ASP A 199 6.11 -0.70 13.91
CA ASP A 199 6.40 -2.11 14.09
C ASP A 199 5.76 -2.93 12.95
N SER A 200 6.27 -4.14 12.73
CA SER A 200 5.67 -5.15 11.87
C SER A 200 5.76 -6.51 12.53
N GLU A 201 4.66 -7.25 12.52
CA GLU A 201 4.61 -8.66 12.91
C GLU A 201 4.10 -9.45 11.71
N MET A 202 4.82 -10.49 11.30
CA MET A 202 4.41 -11.39 10.23
C MET A 202 4.44 -12.82 10.75
N GLU A 203 3.33 -13.52 10.59
CA GLU A 203 3.18 -14.93 10.91
C GLU A 203 2.90 -15.71 9.61
N ARG A 204 3.65 -16.78 9.41
CA ARG A 204 3.37 -17.79 8.38
C ARG A 204 3.05 -19.10 9.08
N SER A 205 1.86 -19.64 8.86
CA SER A 205 1.41 -20.87 9.49
C SER A 205 0.96 -21.94 8.49
N VAL A 206 1.21 -23.20 8.83
CA VAL A 206 0.54 -24.36 8.27
C VAL A 206 0.00 -25.21 9.42
N ILE A 207 -1.33 -25.31 9.47
CA ILE A 207 -2.06 -26.02 10.51
C ILE A 207 -2.71 -27.27 9.92
N TRP A 208 -2.33 -28.43 10.42
CA TRP A 208 -2.88 -29.71 9.96
C TRP A 208 -4.26 -29.96 10.56
N THR A 209 -5.19 -30.42 9.73
CA THR A 209 -6.55 -30.72 10.19
C THR A 209 -6.62 -32.02 10.99
N PRO A 210 -7.60 -32.18 11.90
CA PRO A 210 -7.85 -33.46 12.56
C PRO A 210 -8.03 -34.61 11.55
N GLU A 211 -8.68 -34.33 10.42
CA GLU A 211 -8.85 -35.30 9.34
C GLU A 211 -7.51 -35.78 8.77
N ALA A 212 -6.52 -34.90 8.59
CA ALA A 212 -5.19 -35.30 8.14
C ALA A 212 -4.45 -36.13 9.21
N GLN A 213 -4.58 -35.76 10.48
CA GLN A 213 -3.98 -36.51 11.59
C GLN A 213 -4.55 -37.94 11.68
N ASP A 214 -5.86 -38.10 11.47
CA ASP A 214 -6.53 -39.41 11.46
C ASP A 214 -6.12 -40.29 10.25
N MET A 215 -5.70 -39.67 9.15
CA MET A 215 -5.22 -40.38 7.95
C MET A 215 -3.78 -40.88 8.09
N MET A 216 -2.97 -40.21 8.91
CA MET A 216 -1.54 -40.49 9.06
C MET A 216 -1.27 -41.52 10.15
N ASN A 217 -0.23 -42.34 9.94
CA ASN A 217 0.32 -43.20 10.98
C ASN A 217 1.32 -42.48 11.90
N ASP A 218 1.73 -41.26 11.54
CA ASP A 218 2.67 -40.41 12.27
C ASP A 218 2.03 -39.06 12.62
N THR A 219 2.63 -38.32 13.55
CA THR A 219 2.14 -37.00 13.96
C THR A 219 2.60 -35.93 12.99
N LEU A 220 1.66 -35.27 12.31
CA LEU A 220 1.95 -34.07 11.54
C LEU A 220 2.08 -32.89 12.51
N ASN A 221 3.23 -32.19 12.47
CA ASN A 221 3.44 -31.03 13.34
C ASN A 221 3.02 -29.75 12.61
N ASP A 222 2.23 -28.94 13.29
CA ASP A 222 1.94 -27.58 12.84
C ASP A 222 3.23 -26.78 12.74
N THR A 223 3.30 -25.92 11.73
CA THR A 223 4.45 -25.02 11.51
C THR A 223 3.97 -23.60 11.67
N ILE A 224 4.60 -22.84 12.57
CA ILE A 224 4.31 -21.42 12.78
C ILE A 224 5.66 -20.71 12.84
N ASN A 225 5.88 -19.76 11.93
CA ASN A 225 7.06 -18.92 11.91
C ASN A 225 6.65 -17.46 12.08
N THR A 226 7.32 -16.74 12.98
CA THR A 226 7.00 -15.35 13.31
C THR A 226 8.22 -14.46 13.07
N LEU A 227 8.00 -13.34 12.38
CA LEU A 227 8.98 -12.27 12.17
C LEU A 227 8.43 -10.97 12.76
N GLU A 228 9.14 -10.45 13.76
CA GLU A 228 8.86 -9.17 14.40
C GLU A 228 9.97 -8.17 14.07
N ARG A 229 9.58 -6.94 13.71
CA ARG A 229 10.50 -5.83 13.42
C ARG A 229 9.97 -4.52 13.99
N GLU A 230 10.87 -3.72 14.52
CA GLU A 230 10.62 -2.34 14.95
C GLU A 230 11.44 -1.41 14.06
N PHE A 231 10.88 -0.25 13.73
CA PHE A 231 11.43 0.70 12.77
C PHE A 231 11.52 2.09 13.40
N SER A 232 12.66 2.76 13.21
CA SER A 232 12.83 4.17 13.57
C SER A 232 13.67 4.90 12.53
N ALA A 233 13.22 6.08 12.10
CA ALA A 233 13.99 6.95 11.22
C ALA A 233 13.58 8.42 11.33
N ILE A 234 14.38 9.30 10.75
CA ILE A 234 14.03 10.71 10.53
C ILE A 234 14.00 10.96 9.02
N GLN A 235 12.90 11.52 8.53
CA GLN A 235 12.73 11.90 7.13
C GLN A 235 12.68 13.41 6.96
N PHE A 236 13.18 13.87 5.82
CA PHE A 236 13.12 15.26 5.39
C PHE A 236 12.40 15.35 4.04
N ILE A 237 11.64 16.43 3.85
CA ILE A 237 11.07 16.77 2.54
C ILE A 237 11.29 18.25 2.30
N VAL A 238 11.83 18.61 1.15
CA VAL A 238 11.94 20.02 0.72
C VAL A 238 11.02 20.26 -0.46
N GLY A 239 10.33 21.40 -0.42
CA GLY A 239 9.31 21.74 -1.39
C GLY A 239 9.45 23.17 -1.89
N ALA A 240 9.04 23.41 -3.12
CA ALA A 240 8.92 24.74 -3.69
C ALA A 240 7.69 24.84 -4.59
N ASN A 241 7.07 26.02 -4.65
CA ASN A 241 6.09 26.36 -5.68
C ASN A 241 6.50 27.67 -6.35
N ILE A 242 6.35 27.74 -7.67
CA ILE A 242 6.64 28.90 -8.51
C ILE A 242 5.35 29.32 -9.22
N HIS A 243 4.95 30.57 -9.01
CA HIS A 243 3.70 31.12 -9.56
C HIS A 243 4.01 31.95 -10.81
N PHE A 244 3.94 31.34 -11.99
CA PHE A 244 4.20 32.05 -13.24
C PHE A 244 3.07 33.03 -13.60
N SER A 245 1.83 32.65 -13.30
CA SER A 245 0.65 33.49 -13.55
C SER A 245 -0.47 33.13 -12.61
N LYS A 246 -1.58 33.88 -12.66
CA LYS A 246 -2.81 33.53 -11.91
C LYS A 246 -3.41 32.17 -12.29
N ARG A 247 -2.91 31.53 -13.35
CA ARG A 247 -3.48 30.32 -13.93
C ARG A 247 -2.50 29.18 -14.11
N PHE A 248 -1.22 29.40 -13.83
CA PHE A 248 -0.19 28.41 -14.04
C PHE A 248 0.80 28.45 -12.88
N ASP A 249 0.86 27.33 -12.18
CA ASP A 249 1.70 27.11 -11.02
C ASP A 249 2.56 25.86 -11.28
N LEU A 250 3.83 25.91 -10.87
CA LEU A 250 4.76 24.79 -10.90
C LEU A 250 5.15 24.45 -9.47
N GLY A 251 5.14 23.16 -9.14
CA GLY A 251 5.55 22.64 -7.85
C GLY A 251 6.72 21.69 -8.01
N LEU A 252 7.66 21.75 -7.07
CA LEU A 252 8.83 20.90 -7.00
C LEU A 252 8.91 20.33 -5.59
N SER A 253 9.15 19.03 -5.48
CA SER A 253 9.36 18.36 -4.20
C SER A 253 10.51 17.37 -4.30
N PHE A 254 11.25 17.24 -3.21
CA PHE A 254 12.36 16.30 -3.10
C PHE A 254 12.40 15.70 -1.70
N THR A 255 12.35 14.37 -1.66
CA THR A 255 12.52 13.56 -0.45
C THR A 255 13.80 12.75 -0.61
N PRO A 256 14.86 13.04 0.17
CA PRO A 256 16.04 12.18 0.21
C PRO A 256 15.67 10.77 0.67
N LYS A 257 16.50 9.78 0.31
CA LYS A 257 16.35 8.42 0.84
C LYS A 257 16.33 8.44 2.37
N THR A 258 15.51 7.60 2.97
CA THR A 258 15.37 7.48 4.42
C THR A 258 15.82 6.08 4.84
N GLU A 259 16.88 6.01 5.63
CA GLU A 259 17.40 4.76 6.19
C GLU A 259 16.82 4.54 7.58
N PHE A 260 16.36 3.32 7.86
CA PHE A 260 15.76 2.96 9.14
C PHE A 260 16.75 2.19 10.02
N ASP A 261 16.75 2.56 11.29
CA ASP A 261 17.24 1.69 12.34
C ASP A 261 16.19 0.60 12.58
N ILE A 262 16.60 -0.67 12.51
CA ILE A 262 15.73 -1.83 12.69
C ILE A 262 16.21 -2.67 13.85
N THR A 263 15.28 -3.04 14.72
CA THR A 263 15.46 -4.08 15.73
C THR A 263 14.36 -5.12 15.55
N GLY A 264 14.57 -6.36 16.00
CA GLY A 264 13.55 -7.37 15.82
C GLY A 264 14.00 -8.79 16.16
N ASN A 265 13.11 -9.73 15.91
CA ASN A 265 13.30 -11.14 16.19
C ASN A 265 12.60 -12.01 15.15
N LYS A 266 13.21 -13.13 14.78
CA LYS A 266 12.60 -14.21 14.01
C LYS A 266 12.75 -15.51 14.80
N ASP A 267 11.64 -16.08 15.25
CA ASP A 267 11.59 -17.37 15.96
C ASP A 267 12.61 -17.51 17.12
N GLY A 268 12.81 -16.44 17.88
CA GLY A 268 13.76 -16.36 18.99
C GLY A 268 15.16 -15.88 18.61
N VAL A 269 15.46 -15.61 17.33
CA VAL A 269 16.76 -15.16 16.84
C VAL A 269 16.72 -13.68 16.42
N ASP A 270 17.71 -12.89 16.83
CA ASP A 270 17.78 -11.45 16.48
C ASP A 270 17.79 -11.23 14.96
N VAL A 271 16.95 -10.31 14.49
CA VAL A 271 16.75 -9.98 13.06
C VAL A 271 18.07 -9.62 12.36
N ASN A 272 19.03 -9.01 13.07
CA ASN A 272 20.34 -8.67 12.50
C ASN A 272 21.15 -9.89 12.06
N ASN A 273 20.79 -11.08 12.55
CA ASN A 273 21.41 -12.34 12.19
C ASN A 273 20.58 -13.14 11.16
N VAL A 274 19.39 -12.67 10.77
CA VAL A 274 18.37 -13.48 10.06
C VAL A 274 17.52 -12.72 9.03
N VAL A 275 17.62 -11.39 8.86
CA VAL A 275 16.77 -10.69 7.85
C VAL A 275 17.23 -10.99 6.44
N PHE A 276 16.42 -11.78 5.76
CA PHE A 276 16.65 -12.28 4.42
C PHE A 276 15.83 -11.48 3.40
N VAL A 277 16.44 -11.09 2.28
CA VAL A 277 15.87 -10.36 1.13
C VAL A 277 14.97 -11.25 0.28
N TYR A 278 15.35 -12.52 0.27
CA TYR A 278 14.65 -13.64 -0.31
C TYR A 278 14.87 -14.76 0.69
N THR A 279 13.80 -15.33 1.22
CA THR A 279 13.88 -16.52 2.04
C THR A 279 13.45 -17.69 1.17
N LYS A 280 14.40 -18.51 0.72
CA LYS A 280 14.02 -19.84 0.23
C LYS A 280 13.52 -20.61 1.43
N PHE A 281 12.28 -21.03 1.46
CA PHE A 281 11.82 -21.97 2.46
C PHE A 281 12.00 -23.38 1.92
N ASP A 282 12.51 -24.31 2.72
CA ASP A 282 12.31 -25.73 2.43
C ASP A 282 10.83 -26.08 2.55
N SER A 283 10.50 -27.33 2.21
CA SER A 283 9.15 -27.86 2.38
C SER A 283 8.63 -27.55 3.79
N THR A 284 9.44 -27.69 4.84
CA THR A 284 9.05 -27.44 6.24
C THR A 284 8.89 -25.98 6.65
N GLY A 285 9.08 -25.02 5.75
CA GLY A 285 9.04 -23.60 6.10
C GLY A 285 10.32 -23.10 6.78
N THR A 286 11.44 -23.83 6.68
CA THR A 286 12.74 -23.42 7.20
C THR A 286 13.55 -22.66 6.13
N PRO A 287 14.17 -21.50 6.44
CA PRO A 287 15.06 -20.79 5.52
C PRO A 287 16.27 -21.63 5.04
N LEU A 288 16.41 -21.85 3.73
CA LEU A 288 17.48 -22.62 3.06
C LEU A 288 18.62 -21.75 2.51
N ASP A 289 18.30 -20.60 1.92
CA ASP A 289 19.26 -19.66 1.33
C ASP A 289 18.73 -18.24 1.45
N SER A 290 19.64 -17.30 1.64
CA SER A 290 19.29 -15.92 1.94
C SER A 290 20.39 -14.92 1.61
N LEU A 291 20.05 -13.91 0.80
CA LEU A 291 20.74 -12.62 0.83
C LEU A 291 20.27 -11.84 2.06
N THR A 292 21.16 -11.18 2.78
CA THR A 292 20.83 -10.38 3.98
C THR A 292 20.73 -8.90 3.59
N PHE A 293 19.63 -8.21 3.92
CA PHE A 293 19.64 -6.74 4.00
C PHE A 293 19.53 -6.35 5.47
N ALA A 294 20.63 -5.86 6.02
CA ALA A 294 20.64 -5.20 7.33
C ALA A 294 19.99 -3.80 7.30
N GLN A 295 19.40 -3.37 6.18
CA GLN A 295 18.92 -1.99 6.00
C GLN A 295 17.57 -1.97 5.27
N TYR A 296 16.58 -1.33 5.89
CA TYR A 296 15.29 -1.00 5.29
C TYR A 296 15.34 0.48 4.89
N ILE A 297 15.09 0.75 3.62
CA ILE A 297 15.28 2.07 3.02
C ILE A 297 13.99 2.46 2.32
N LEU A 298 13.49 3.67 2.59
CA LEU A 298 12.55 4.32 1.70
C LEU A 298 13.34 5.07 0.62
N PRO A 299 13.03 4.86 -0.68
CA PRO A 299 13.82 5.39 -1.77
C PRO A 299 13.76 6.92 -1.79
N MET A 300 14.80 7.52 -2.39
CA MET A 300 14.73 8.92 -2.78
C MET A 300 13.60 9.11 -3.80
N ASN A 301 12.83 10.20 -3.66
CA ASN A 301 11.89 10.63 -4.68
C ASN A 301 12.04 12.12 -5.02
N ALA A 302 11.78 12.45 -6.28
CA ALA A 302 11.73 13.82 -6.77
C ALA A 302 10.48 13.99 -7.62
N ARG A 303 9.69 15.03 -7.36
CA ARG A 303 8.40 15.26 -8.02
C ARG A 303 8.32 16.66 -8.60
N ILE A 304 7.81 16.74 -9.83
CA ILE A 304 7.51 17.98 -10.54
C ILE A 304 6.01 17.98 -10.84
N GLY A 305 5.29 19.00 -10.38
CA GLY A 305 3.85 19.14 -10.56
C GLY A 305 3.46 20.43 -11.26
N PHE A 306 2.43 20.36 -12.08
CA PHE A 306 1.87 21.49 -12.82
C PHE A 306 0.42 21.68 -12.41
N SER A 307 -0.01 22.92 -12.18
CA SER A 307 -1.42 23.26 -12.02
C SER A 307 -1.84 24.32 -13.04
N PHE A 308 -2.88 24.02 -13.81
CA PHE A 308 -3.44 24.90 -14.82
C PHE A 308 -4.92 25.19 -14.57
N LYS A 309 -5.27 26.48 -14.61
CA LYS A 309 -6.64 26.98 -14.37
C LYS A 309 -7.19 27.64 -15.64
N PRO A 310 -7.82 26.87 -16.56
CA PRO A 310 -8.32 27.41 -17.82
C PRO A 310 -9.40 28.47 -17.60
N ARG A 311 -9.57 29.35 -18.59
CA ARG A 311 -10.66 30.33 -18.58
C ARG A 311 -11.94 29.62 -18.98
N ASN A 312 -12.82 29.40 -18.02
CA ASN A 312 -14.10 28.73 -18.27
C ASN A 312 -15.21 29.39 -17.42
N ILE A 313 -16.48 29.21 -17.81
CA ILE A 313 -17.63 29.76 -17.09
C ILE A 313 -17.72 29.13 -15.70
N MET A 314 -17.52 27.81 -15.64
CA MET A 314 -17.33 27.07 -14.41
C MET A 314 -15.85 26.89 -14.11
N GLN A 315 -15.44 27.11 -12.86
CA GLN A 315 -14.05 26.95 -12.46
C GLN A 315 -13.59 25.51 -12.71
N THR A 316 -12.44 25.37 -13.36
CA THR A 316 -11.78 24.09 -13.63
C THR A 316 -10.31 24.22 -13.23
N VAL A 317 -9.77 23.18 -12.62
CA VAL A 317 -8.34 23.05 -12.29
C VAL A 317 -7.85 21.73 -12.84
N MET A 318 -6.74 21.76 -13.57
CA MET A 318 -6.07 20.58 -14.10
C MET A 318 -4.70 20.48 -13.43
N ASN A 319 -4.38 19.31 -12.88
CA ASN A 319 -3.08 19.02 -12.28
C ASN A 319 -2.42 17.85 -13.00
N CYS A 320 -1.10 17.91 -13.12
CA CYS A 320 -0.28 16.82 -13.65
C CYS A 320 1.03 16.79 -12.88
N ASP A 321 1.39 15.64 -12.33
CA ASP A 321 2.69 15.43 -11.68
C ASP A 321 3.45 14.29 -12.36
N ILE A 322 4.77 14.47 -12.41
CA ILE A 322 5.75 13.44 -12.79
C ILE A 322 6.64 13.24 -11.57
N GLU A 323 6.81 11.99 -11.17
CA GLU A 323 7.67 11.61 -10.05
C GLU A 323 8.73 10.63 -10.51
N TYR A 324 9.97 10.88 -10.12
CA TYR A 324 11.07 9.96 -10.25
C TYR A 324 11.34 9.32 -8.89
N ILE A 325 11.35 7.99 -8.83
CA ILE A 325 11.69 7.20 -7.64
C ILE A 325 12.94 6.41 -7.93
N LYS A 326 13.94 6.54 -7.05
CA LYS A 326 15.21 5.83 -7.17
C LYS A 326 15.16 4.50 -6.43
N TRP A 327 14.45 3.52 -6.98
CA TRP A 327 14.32 2.19 -6.39
C TRP A 327 15.66 1.46 -6.26
N SER A 328 16.65 1.81 -7.08
CA SER A 328 18.00 1.27 -6.93
C SER A 328 18.64 1.57 -5.57
N ASP A 329 18.12 2.56 -4.82
CA ASP A 329 18.57 2.86 -3.45
C ASP A 329 18.12 1.80 -2.43
N THR A 330 17.02 1.09 -2.69
CA THR A 330 16.48 0.06 -1.78
C THR A 330 17.01 -1.32 -2.12
N ASN A 331 17.16 -1.65 -3.40
CA ASN A 331 17.78 -2.87 -3.87
C ASN A 331 18.50 -2.62 -5.21
N PRO A 332 19.78 -3.03 -5.38
CA PRO A 332 20.51 -2.86 -6.63
C PRO A 332 19.91 -3.60 -7.83
N LEU A 333 19.01 -4.57 -7.61
CA LEU A 333 18.27 -5.27 -8.67
C LEU A 333 17.07 -4.47 -9.19
N TYR A 334 16.64 -3.41 -8.50
CA TYR A 334 15.50 -2.60 -8.92
C TYR A 334 15.93 -1.48 -9.86
N ASP A 335 15.17 -1.31 -10.94
CA ASP A 335 15.33 -0.18 -11.84
C ASP A 335 14.61 1.06 -11.28
N ASP A 336 15.18 2.23 -11.53
CA ASP A 336 14.52 3.48 -11.16
C ASP A 336 13.26 3.70 -11.99
N ALA A 337 12.22 4.25 -11.36
CA ALA A 337 10.89 4.37 -11.97
C ALA A 337 10.47 5.82 -12.18
N ILE A 338 9.59 6.04 -13.17
CA ILE A 338 8.88 7.29 -13.39
C ILE A 338 7.37 7.04 -13.24
N ASN A 339 6.76 7.68 -12.25
CA ASN A 339 5.33 7.63 -12.01
C ASN A 339 4.63 8.88 -12.57
N TYR A 340 3.37 8.72 -12.95
CA TYR A 340 2.54 9.78 -13.51
C TYR A 340 1.25 9.96 -12.72
N TYR A 341 0.84 11.21 -12.52
CA TYR A 341 -0.40 11.56 -11.82
C TYR A 341 -1.11 12.66 -12.61
N ILE A 342 -2.40 12.48 -12.89
CA ILE A 342 -3.20 13.46 -13.64
C ILE A 342 -4.54 13.62 -12.93
N GLY A 343 -4.99 14.86 -12.75
CA GLY A 343 -6.25 15.16 -12.07
C GLY A 343 -6.96 16.36 -12.66
N VAL A 344 -8.29 16.33 -12.63
CA VAL A 344 -9.15 17.45 -13.02
C VAL A 344 -10.25 17.67 -11.99
N GLU A 345 -10.33 18.90 -11.47
CA GLU A 345 -11.46 19.37 -10.67
C GLU A 345 -12.30 20.28 -11.55
N HIS A 346 -13.60 20.00 -11.62
CA HIS A 346 -14.57 20.84 -12.29
C HIS A 346 -15.70 21.20 -11.34
N MET A 347 -15.98 22.48 -11.20
CA MET A 347 -17.13 22.95 -10.44
C MET A 347 -18.41 22.73 -11.23
N ILE A 348 -19.36 21.98 -10.68
CA ILE A 348 -20.71 21.87 -11.23
C ILE A 348 -21.65 22.89 -10.55
N ASN A 349 -22.93 22.87 -10.92
CA ASN A 349 -23.94 23.74 -10.33
C ASN A 349 -23.92 23.67 -8.79
N ASN A 350 -24.23 24.80 -8.14
CA ASN A 350 -24.19 24.97 -6.68
C ASN A 350 -22.79 24.86 -6.03
N LYS A 351 -21.71 25.08 -6.81
CA LYS A 351 -20.31 25.06 -6.33
C LYS A 351 -19.90 23.72 -5.71
N ILE A 352 -20.49 22.63 -6.20
CA ILE A 352 -20.07 21.29 -5.83
C ILE A 352 -18.89 20.94 -6.76
N PRO A 353 -17.69 20.64 -6.22
CA PRO A 353 -16.58 20.15 -7.03
C PRO A 353 -16.81 18.68 -7.41
N PHE A 354 -16.63 18.38 -8.69
CA PHE A 354 -16.49 17.02 -9.19
C PHE A 354 -15.04 16.81 -9.62
N ARG A 355 -14.43 15.71 -9.19
CA ARG A 355 -13.01 15.41 -9.40
C ARG A 355 -12.87 14.07 -10.06
N PHE A 356 -11.96 14.00 -11.02
CA PHE A 356 -11.54 12.77 -11.68
C PHE A 356 -10.03 12.78 -11.83
N GLY A 357 -9.42 11.60 -11.75
CA GLY A 357 -7.98 11.48 -11.92
C GLY A 357 -7.53 10.09 -12.29
N PHE A 358 -6.25 10.01 -12.60
CA PHE A 358 -5.53 8.81 -12.98
C PHE A 358 -4.13 8.88 -12.39
N ASN A 359 -3.62 7.75 -11.91
CA ASN A 359 -2.21 7.61 -11.64
C ASN A 359 -1.67 6.26 -12.13
N TYR A 360 -0.36 6.22 -12.31
CA TYR A 360 0.40 5.04 -12.68
C TYR A 360 1.63 4.99 -11.79
N THR A 361 1.69 3.97 -10.95
CA THR A 361 2.78 3.77 -10.00
C THR A 361 3.47 2.43 -10.20
N THR A 362 4.73 2.37 -9.81
CA THR A 362 5.59 1.19 -9.99
C THR A 362 6.07 0.66 -8.64
N SER A 363 5.99 -0.65 -8.44
CA SER A 363 6.59 -1.40 -7.33
C SER A 363 7.38 -2.60 -7.89
N TYR A 364 8.05 -3.34 -7.00
CA TYR A 364 8.89 -4.48 -7.38
C TYR A 364 8.60 -5.71 -6.53
N GLY A 365 8.58 -6.87 -7.17
CA GLY A 365 8.65 -8.18 -6.53
C GLY A 365 10.03 -8.79 -6.72
N LEU A 366 10.59 -9.40 -5.66
CA LEU A 366 11.83 -10.18 -5.74
C LEU A 366 11.54 -11.66 -5.85
N HIS A 367 12.33 -12.31 -6.69
CA HIS A 367 12.14 -13.70 -7.04
C HIS A 367 13.51 -14.39 -7.15
N GLU A 368 13.56 -15.67 -6.82
CA GLU A 368 14.72 -16.54 -7.07
C GLU A 368 14.30 -17.63 -8.05
N ASP A 369 15.18 -17.93 -8.99
CA ASP A 369 15.14 -19.12 -9.81
C ASP A 369 16.53 -19.74 -9.87
N SER A 370 16.65 -21.01 -9.46
CA SER A 370 17.86 -21.81 -9.67
C SER A 370 19.16 -21.15 -9.16
N GLY A 371 19.09 -20.44 -8.03
CA GLY A 371 20.21 -19.71 -7.42
C GLY A 371 20.45 -18.30 -7.98
N PHE A 372 19.58 -17.79 -8.86
CA PHE A 372 19.65 -16.44 -9.38
C PHE A 372 18.46 -15.61 -8.88
N VAL A 373 18.75 -14.47 -8.23
CA VAL A 373 17.72 -13.54 -7.76
C VAL A 373 17.50 -12.45 -8.81
N PHE A 374 16.25 -12.23 -9.19
CA PHE A 374 15.83 -11.18 -10.11
C PHE A 374 14.65 -10.39 -9.55
N ALA A 375 14.44 -9.20 -10.11
CA ALA A 375 13.34 -8.32 -9.74
C ALA A 375 12.35 -8.18 -10.90
N ASN A 376 11.06 -8.27 -10.59
CA ASN A 376 9.99 -8.02 -11.54
C ASN A 376 9.36 -6.65 -11.24
N GLU A 377 9.29 -5.81 -12.27
CA GLU A 377 8.55 -4.55 -12.21
C GLU A 377 7.04 -4.83 -12.21
N ILE A 378 6.32 -4.26 -11.24
CA ILE A 378 4.88 -4.43 -11.08
C ILE A 378 4.24 -3.06 -11.14
N THR A 379 3.32 -2.89 -12.07
CA THR A 379 2.73 -1.59 -12.39
C THR A 379 1.28 -1.54 -11.93
N THR A 380 0.89 -0.42 -11.32
CA THR A 380 -0.41 -0.24 -10.69
C THR A 380 -1.10 0.99 -11.27
N PRO A 381 -1.87 0.85 -12.36
CA PRO A 381 -2.75 1.90 -12.83
C PRO A 381 -3.93 2.08 -11.86
N THR A 382 -4.26 3.34 -11.56
CA THR A 382 -5.36 3.70 -10.65
C THR A 382 -6.25 4.77 -11.29
N PHE A 383 -7.56 4.54 -11.29
CA PHE A 383 -8.56 5.54 -11.63
C PHE A 383 -9.21 6.08 -10.36
N THR A 384 -9.43 7.40 -10.32
CA THR A 384 -9.94 8.06 -9.12
C THR A 384 -11.11 8.97 -9.46
N THR A 385 -12.05 9.07 -8.54
CA THR A 385 -13.16 10.03 -8.61
C THR A 385 -13.49 10.55 -7.23
N GLY A 386 -14.08 11.74 -7.13
CA GLY A 386 -14.50 12.25 -5.83
C GLY A 386 -15.22 13.58 -5.89
N THR A 387 -15.69 14.00 -4.72
CA THR A 387 -16.44 15.24 -4.53
C THR A 387 -16.27 15.76 -3.11
N GLY A 388 -16.84 16.92 -2.83
CA GLY A 388 -16.87 17.48 -1.50
C GLY A 388 -17.88 18.60 -1.38
N PHE A 389 -18.14 19.05 -0.16
CA PHE A 389 -18.99 20.19 0.09
C PHE A 389 -18.59 20.91 1.37
N THR A 390 -18.86 22.22 1.43
CA THR A 390 -18.69 23.02 2.64
C THR A 390 -20.02 23.11 3.38
N PHE A 391 -20.01 22.89 4.69
CA PHE A 391 -21.15 23.08 5.58
C PHE A 391 -20.77 23.97 6.77
N LEU A 392 -21.75 24.71 7.30
CA LEU A 392 -21.57 25.68 8.39
C LEU A 392 -20.43 26.70 8.13
N ASP A 393 -20.17 27.02 6.86
CA ASP A 393 -19.12 27.91 6.32
C ASP A 393 -17.65 27.57 6.68
N LYS A 394 -17.44 26.74 7.69
CA LYS A 394 -16.14 26.42 8.29
C LYS A 394 -15.71 24.99 8.11
N PHE A 395 -16.64 24.07 7.88
CA PHE A 395 -16.33 22.66 7.70
C PHE A 395 -16.40 22.28 6.23
N THR A 396 -15.45 21.46 5.79
CA THR A 396 -15.43 20.91 4.44
C THR A 396 -15.34 19.40 4.56
N PHE A 397 -16.27 18.71 3.94
CA PHE A 397 -16.24 17.26 3.80
C PHE A 397 -15.80 16.92 2.39
N ASP A 398 -14.83 16.03 2.25
CA ASP A 398 -14.38 15.48 0.96
C ASP A 398 -14.44 13.95 1.02
N ILE A 399 -14.79 13.34 -0.11
CA ILE A 399 -14.85 11.89 -0.30
C ILE A 399 -14.27 11.54 -1.67
N SER A 400 -13.52 10.45 -1.72
CA SER A 400 -12.96 9.91 -2.96
C SER A 400 -13.03 8.40 -3.01
N LEU A 401 -13.08 7.88 -4.22
CA LEU A 401 -12.99 6.47 -4.55
C LEU A 401 -11.82 6.28 -5.51
N GLU A 402 -10.96 5.31 -5.22
CA GLU A 402 -9.87 4.86 -6.08
C GLU A 402 -10.11 3.40 -6.46
N TYR A 403 -9.85 3.08 -7.72
CA TYR A 403 -9.89 1.73 -8.25
C TYR A 403 -8.56 1.44 -8.93
N SER A 404 -7.86 0.41 -8.47
CA SER A 404 -6.60 -0.03 -9.05
C SER A 404 -6.65 -1.52 -9.33
N ASN A 405 -5.91 -1.95 -10.34
CA ASN A 405 -5.76 -3.36 -10.67
C ASN A 405 -4.33 -3.61 -11.15
N ARG A 406 -3.76 -4.74 -10.74
CA ARG A 406 -2.47 -5.20 -11.22
C ARG A 406 -2.47 -6.72 -11.36
N GLN A 407 -1.59 -7.21 -12.23
CA GLN A 407 -1.40 -8.62 -12.46
C GLN A 407 0.11 -8.89 -12.55
N TYR A 408 0.56 -9.97 -11.92
CA TYR A 408 1.95 -10.42 -11.95
C TYR A 408 2.04 -11.93 -11.78
N GLU A 409 3.22 -12.47 -12.03
CA GLU A 409 3.55 -13.88 -11.83
C GLU A 409 4.30 -14.06 -10.52
N ALA A 410 3.98 -15.11 -9.78
CA ALA A 410 4.66 -15.47 -8.55
C ALA A 410 4.72 -16.99 -8.39
N LEU A 411 5.70 -17.48 -7.63
CA LEU A 411 5.68 -18.87 -7.17
C LEU A 411 4.64 -19.05 -6.06
N ASP A 412 4.34 -20.31 -5.78
CA ASP A 412 3.45 -20.68 -4.69
C ASP A 412 3.97 -20.15 -3.35
N LEU A 413 3.06 -19.67 -2.52
CA LEU A 413 3.36 -19.24 -1.15
C LEU A 413 3.59 -20.45 -0.23
N PHE A 414 3.00 -21.58 -0.57
CA PHE A 414 3.11 -22.84 0.17
C PHE A 414 3.44 -23.98 -0.79
N MET A 415 4.71 -24.35 -0.81
CA MET A 415 5.26 -25.34 -1.72
C MET A 415 4.57 -26.71 -1.61
N ASP A 416 4.20 -27.28 -2.76
CA ASP A 416 3.42 -28.52 -2.87
C ASP A 416 4.11 -29.73 -2.22
N SER A 417 5.46 -29.79 -2.25
CA SER A 417 6.22 -30.88 -1.63
C SER A 417 6.07 -30.96 -0.11
N TYR A 418 5.60 -29.90 0.55
CA TYR A 418 5.29 -29.96 1.98
C TYR A 418 4.14 -30.92 2.31
N TYR A 419 3.26 -31.18 1.34
CA TYR A 419 2.13 -32.09 1.50
C TYR A 419 2.41 -33.49 0.94
N ASP A 420 3.67 -33.80 0.62
CA ASP A 420 4.11 -35.06 0.03
C ASP A 420 4.14 -36.22 1.04
N HIS A 421 2.94 -36.62 1.48
CA HIS A 421 2.72 -37.75 2.40
C HIS A 421 1.79 -38.77 1.75
N GLU A 422 2.28 -39.99 1.47
CA GLU A 422 1.53 -41.05 0.77
C GLU A 422 0.12 -41.27 1.34
N ASP A 423 -0.02 -41.29 2.67
CA ASP A 423 -1.27 -41.55 3.38
C ASP A 423 -2.36 -40.48 3.14
N LEU A 424 -1.99 -39.25 2.78
CA LEU A 424 -2.93 -38.14 2.57
C LEU A 424 -3.68 -38.23 1.23
N TRP A 425 -3.21 -39.03 0.28
CA TRP A 425 -3.66 -39.01 -1.12
C TRP A 425 -4.16 -40.36 -1.61
N GLU A 426 -5.29 -40.40 -2.34
CA GLU A 426 -5.89 -41.66 -2.84
C GLU A 426 -5.14 -42.24 -4.04
N ASN A 427 -4.53 -41.37 -4.85
CA ASN A 427 -3.79 -41.71 -6.08
C ASN A 427 -2.36 -41.17 -6.02
N TYR A 428 -1.72 -41.30 -4.86
CA TYR A 428 -0.41 -40.71 -4.56
C TYR A 428 0.62 -40.89 -5.69
N TYR A 429 0.82 -42.12 -6.18
CA TYR A 429 1.79 -42.43 -7.23
C TYR A 429 1.50 -41.80 -8.61
N TYR A 430 0.30 -41.22 -8.79
CA TYR A 430 -0.08 -40.47 -9.99
C TYR A 430 -0.10 -38.95 -9.76
N LEU A 431 0.08 -38.51 -8.50
CA LEU A 431 0.28 -37.11 -8.16
C LEU A 431 1.77 -36.80 -8.21
N ASN A 432 2.16 -35.75 -8.92
CA ASN A 432 3.52 -35.23 -8.87
C ASN A 432 3.53 -34.02 -7.92
N LEU A 433 3.57 -34.26 -6.62
CA LEU A 433 3.65 -33.21 -5.59
C LEU A 433 5.09 -32.69 -5.54
N GLN A 434 5.41 -31.85 -6.52
CA GLN A 434 6.70 -31.18 -6.62
C GLN A 434 6.49 -29.67 -6.58
N ASP A 435 7.44 -28.98 -5.98
CA ASP A 435 7.44 -27.52 -5.91
C ASP A 435 7.40 -26.95 -7.31
N ARG A 436 6.45 -26.02 -7.54
CA ARG A 436 6.30 -25.33 -8.81
C ARG A 436 7.42 -24.31 -8.98
N GLY A 437 8.17 -24.40 -10.08
CA GLY A 437 9.15 -23.40 -10.47
C GLY A 437 8.60 -22.39 -11.49
N TRP A 438 9.49 -21.54 -12.00
CA TRP A 438 9.15 -20.50 -12.98
C TRP A 438 8.76 -21.03 -14.36
N GLU A 439 8.88 -22.33 -14.59
CA GLU A 439 8.30 -23.01 -15.75
C GLU A 439 6.76 -23.07 -15.71
N ASN A 440 6.14 -22.92 -14.53
CA ASN A 440 4.69 -22.89 -14.36
C ASN A 440 4.27 -22.01 -13.16
N PRO A 441 4.46 -20.68 -13.25
CA PRO A 441 4.18 -19.77 -12.15
C PRO A 441 2.68 -19.56 -11.96
N ASP A 442 2.29 -19.13 -10.76
CA ASP A 442 0.94 -18.68 -10.48
C ASP A 442 0.72 -17.30 -11.09
N THR A 443 -0.44 -17.12 -11.72
CA THR A 443 -0.93 -15.79 -12.09
C THR A 443 -1.67 -15.20 -10.91
N VAL A 444 -1.16 -14.07 -10.40
CA VAL A 444 -1.79 -13.31 -9.31
C VAL A 444 -2.47 -12.07 -9.88
N LYS A 445 -3.75 -11.91 -9.56
CA LYS A 445 -4.56 -10.73 -9.94
C LYS A 445 -5.05 -10.05 -8.67
N GLU A 446 -4.57 -8.82 -8.47
CA GLU A 446 -4.95 -7.99 -7.32
C GLU A 446 -5.83 -6.82 -7.77
N THR A 447 -6.88 -6.56 -6.99
CA THR A 447 -7.80 -5.45 -7.23
C THR A 447 -8.03 -4.67 -5.95
N PHE A 448 -7.79 -3.36 -6.04
CA PHE A 448 -7.87 -2.43 -4.92
C PHE A 448 -9.04 -1.48 -5.11
N ILE A 449 -9.89 -1.36 -4.09
CA ILE A 449 -10.94 -0.33 -4.01
C ILE A 449 -10.73 0.49 -2.75
N ASN A 450 -10.28 1.74 -2.87
CA ASN A 450 -9.99 2.60 -1.73
C ASN A 450 -11.01 3.74 -1.61
N LEU A 451 -11.74 3.75 -0.50
CA LEU A 451 -12.64 4.83 -0.11
C LEU A 451 -11.94 5.74 0.90
N LYS A 452 -11.68 6.99 0.53
CA LYS A 452 -11.11 7.99 1.45
C LYS A 452 -12.14 9.04 1.79
N SER A 453 -12.15 9.49 3.03
CA SER A 453 -13.01 10.58 3.50
C SER A 453 -12.28 11.49 4.48
N ALA A 454 -12.62 12.77 4.48
CA ALA A 454 -11.98 13.75 5.35
C ALA A 454 -12.94 14.84 5.78
N ILE A 455 -12.71 15.34 6.99
CA ILE A 455 -13.32 16.56 7.51
C ILE A 455 -12.20 17.57 7.76
N SER A 456 -12.33 18.73 7.12
CA SER A 456 -11.44 19.87 7.32
C SER A 456 -12.19 21.01 7.99
N PHE A 457 -11.58 21.63 8.99
CA PHE A 457 -12.08 22.84 9.64
C PHE A 457 -11.13 24.00 9.41
N LYS A 458 -11.71 25.18 9.21
CA LYS A 458 -11.01 26.46 9.07
C LYS A 458 -11.64 27.48 10.02
N TRP A 459 -10.82 28.14 10.84
CA TRP A 459 -11.28 29.23 11.71
C TRP A 459 -11.59 30.49 10.88
#